data_AF-A0A328EBQ6-F1
#
_entry.id   AF-A0A328EBQ6-F1
#
_cell.length_a   1.000
_cell.length_b   1.000
_cell.length_c   1.000
_cell.angle_alpha   90.00
_cell.angle_beta   90.00
_cell.angle_gamma   90.00
#
_symmetry.space_group_name_H-M   'P 1'
#
loop_
_entity.id
_entity.type
_entity.pdbx_description
1 polymer ?
#
loop_
_entity_poly.entity_id
_entity_poly.type
_entity_poly.pdbx_seq_one_letter_code
_entity_poly.pdbx_strand_id
1 'polypeptide(L)'
;MKKLIFGFCMLIGTLGVATAAEFTDIQESVYKQDITELASLNIVKGYPDGSFKPKQAITRAELLKIILLSANIDTAGEHETCFLDVAKEDWFVDIVCTAKAMGIVKGYDDGTFKPNQTVTFVEGLKMAIEGFKIQTRNVDSNFWYAKYLDFVHQHSIFSQYAYYPEQAFSREMMAHLATMLLKGQSGSRDYNRNFRSPGCGKSQPTNIPSSVMLNGTERHFITHVGQHYTPSQPAKLVFAFHGRTSSNDGLGYYGIEEASDGNLITVYPAGLPEDGPQRNRRDPGDKLGNLRDYQLFDAILDEISEHYCIDPSEVYVVGHSLGGRFTSMLGCARATNIHGVGIVAGSPMPFPECSAPTSAIIFHNPNDNLASFAGGEQIRDKYLKQNQCGPETEVYQNSYGMDCVRYSNCLPQAPVVFCKYSEGGHMRPNGAANMMRKFWKEK
;
A
#
# COMPACT_ATOMS: atom_id res chain seq x y z
N MET A 1 30.42 72.15 20.49
CA MET A 1 29.93 70.76 20.60
C MET A 1 28.92 70.51 19.48
N LYS A 2 29.34 69.89 18.37
CA LYS A 2 28.48 69.51 17.25
C LYS A 2 27.90 68.12 17.55
N LYS A 3 26.57 67.98 17.65
CA LYS A 3 25.91 66.67 17.71
C LYS A 3 25.51 66.27 16.28
N LEU A 4 26.19 65.26 15.74
CA LEU A 4 25.76 64.51 14.56
C LEU A 4 24.54 63.67 14.93
N ILE A 5 23.46 63.76 14.16
CA ILE A 5 22.35 62.79 14.19
C ILE A 5 22.54 61.90 12.96
N PHE A 6 22.93 60.64 13.20
CA PHE A 6 22.96 59.59 12.18
C PHE A 6 21.52 59.09 11.99
N GLY A 7 20.93 59.36 10.83
CA GLY A 7 19.66 58.76 10.41
C GLY A 7 19.90 57.34 9.93
N PHE A 8 19.39 56.36 10.67
CA PHE A 8 19.41 54.95 10.30
C PHE A 8 18.27 54.69 9.30
N CYS A 9 18.59 54.60 8.01
CA CYS A 9 17.63 54.25 6.97
C CYS A 9 17.51 52.73 6.92
N MET A 10 16.49 52.19 7.60
CA MET A 10 16.17 50.77 7.60
C MET A 10 15.43 50.45 6.30
N LEU A 11 16.15 49.93 5.30
CA LEU A 11 15.50 49.30 4.13
C LEU A 11 14.78 48.04 4.61
N ILE A 12 13.47 48.16 4.81
CA ILE A 12 12.59 47.00 4.96
C ILE A 12 12.40 46.43 3.55
N GLY A 13 13.26 45.49 3.17
CA GLY A 13 13.03 44.63 2.02
C GLY A 13 11.80 43.77 2.30
N THR A 14 10.71 43.99 1.58
CA THR A 14 9.55 43.10 1.61
C THR A 14 9.98 41.74 1.06
N LEU A 15 10.19 40.76 1.94
CA LEU A 15 10.24 39.36 1.55
C LEU A 15 8.87 39.01 0.97
N GLY A 16 8.79 38.91 -0.36
CA GLY A 16 7.63 38.36 -1.03
C GLY A 16 7.44 36.93 -0.57
N VAL A 17 6.35 36.65 0.13
CA VAL A 17 5.95 35.27 0.43
C VAL A 17 5.59 34.65 -0.91
N ALA A 18 6.42 33.74 -1.41
CA ALA A 18 6.10 32.98 -2.61
C ALA A 18 4.85 32.14 -2.33
N THR A 19 3.73 32.52 -2.93
CA THR A 19 2.52 31.71 -2.90
C THR A 19 2.81 30.42 -3.66
N ALA A 20 2.73 29.27 -3.00
CA ALA A 20 2.76 27.98 -3.67
C ALA A 20 1.72 27.98 -4.80
N ALA A 21 2.07 27.47 -5.98
CA ALA A 21 1.14 27.42 -7.10
C ALA A 21 -0.09 26.58 -6.71
N GLU A 22 -1.26 27.22 -6.60
CA GLU A 22 -2.52 26.50 -6.44
C GLU A 22 -3.03 26.08 -7.83
N PHE A 23 -2.89 24.80 -8.14
CA PHE A 23 -3.47 24.22 -9.36
C PHE A 23 -4.99 24.15 -9.25
N THR A 24 -5.68 24.40 -10.36
CA THR A 24 -7.15 24.49 -10.40
C THR A 24 -7.88 23.15 -10.32
N ASP A 25 -7.16 22.03 -10.44
CA ASP A 25 -7.73 20.69 -10.68
C ASP A 25 -7.16 19.57 -9.78
N ILE A 26 -6.52 19.91 -8.66
CA ILE A 26 -5.91 18.94 -7.71
C ILE A 26 -6.74 18.68 -6.46
N GLN A 27 -7.92 19.28 -6.34
CA GLN A 27 -8.75 19.28 -5.13
C GLN A 27 -9.27 17.87 -4.82
N GLU A 28 -9.63 17.12 -5.85
CA GLU A 28 -10.03 15.71 -5.79
C GLU A 28 -8.83 14.75 -5.95
N SER A 29 -7.62 15.28 -6.14
CA SER A 29 -6.43 14.44 -6.18
C SER A 29 -6.04 14.06 -4.76
N VAL A 30 -5.89 12.77 -4.58
CA VAL A 30 -5.46 12.19 -3.32
C VAL A 30 -4.00 12.52 -2.97
N TYR A 31 -3.20 12.87 -3.97
CA TYR A 31 -1.80 13.29 -3.81
C TYR A 31 -1.63 14.81 -3.84
N LYS A 32 -2.69 15.56 -3.53
CA LYS A 32 -2.68 17.03 -3.53
C LYS A 32 -1.47 17.61 -2.79
N GLN A 33 -1.19 17.09 -1.59
CA GLN A 33 -0.07 17.58 -0.76
C GLN A 33 1.29 17.37 -1.45
N ASP A 34 1.52 16.18 -2.00
CA ASP A 34 2.77 15.85 -2.70
C ASP A 34 2.96 16.70 -3.96
N ILE A 35 1.87 16.94 -4.71
CA ILE A 35 1.86 17.83 -5.88
C ILE A 35 2.23 19.26 -5.47
N THR A 36 1.61 19.79 -4.41
CA THR A 36 1.91 21.14 -3.89
C THR A 36 3.35 21.25 -3.40
N GLU A 37 3.87 20.21 -2.74
CA GLU A 37 5.26 20.17 -2.27
C GLU A 37 6.25 20.26 -3.44
N LEU A 38 6.11 19.41 -4.46
CA LEU A 38 7.00 19.47 -5.63
C LEU A 38 6.89 20.79 -6.40
N ALA A 39 5.70 21.39 -6.43
CA ALA A 39 5.51 22.70 -7.04
C ALA A 39 6.23 23.79 -6.24
N SER A 40 6.19 23.75 -4.91
CA SER A 40 6.94 24.68 -4.05
C SER A 40 8.46 24.58 -4.22
N LEU A 41 8.96 23.39 -4.58
CA LEU A 41 10.35 23.13 -4.89
C LEU A 41 10.74 23.45 -6.35
N ASN A 42 9.79 23.97 -7.15
CA ASN A 42 9.95 24.24 -8.58
C ASN A 42 10.29 23.00 -9.44
N ILE A 43 10.04 21.80 -8.92
CA ILE A 43 10.28 20.53 -9.62
C ILE A 43 9.19 20.28 -10.66
N VAL A 44 7.93 20.55 -10.32
CA VAL A 44 6.78 20.43 -11.22
C VAL A 44 6.15 21.78 -11.51
N LYS A 45 5.57 21.91 -12.70
CA LYS A 45 4.80 23.08 -13.13
C LYS A 45 3.49 22.62 -13.77
N GLY A 46 2.47 23.47 -13.65
CA GLY A 46 1.19 23.31 -14.31
C GLY A 46 1.24 23.77 -15.77
N TYR A 47 0.11 23.59 -16.45
CA TYR A 47 -0.13 24.05 -17.80
C TYR A 47 -0.46 25.56 -17.81
N PRO A 48 -0.38 26.23 -18.98
CA PRO A 48 -0.72 27.65 -19.10
C PRO A 48 -2.14 28.02 -18.65
N ASP A 49 -3.06 27.04 -18.64
CA ASP A 49 -4.44 27.19 -18.16
C ASP A 49 -4.58 27.10 -16.62
N GLY A 50 -3.48 26.94 -15.90
CA GLY A 50 -3.45 26.81 -14.44
C GLY A 50 -3.71 25.38 -13.91
N SER A 51 -3.95 24.41 -14.79
CA SER A 51 -4.16 23.00 -14.41
C SER A 51 -2.85 22.25 -14.17
N PHE A 52 -2.89 21.18 -13.37
CA PHE A 52 -1.80 20.20 -13.24
C PHE A 52 -2.06 18.93 -14.04
N LYS A 53 -3.33 18.58 -14.28
CA LYS A 53 -3.83 17.37 -14.93
C LYS A 53 -3.41 16.09 -14.20
N PRO A 54 -3.83 15.90 -12.93
CA PRO A 54 -3.32 14.82 -12.07
C PRO A 54 -3.50 13.42 -12.66
N LYS A 55 -4.62 13.14 -13.33
CA LYS A 55 -4.93 11.82 -13.90
C LYS A 55 -4.30 11.58 -15.29
N GLN A 56 -3.67 12.59 -15.89
CA GLN A 56 -3.06 12.42 -17.22
C GLN A 56 -1.82 11.53 -17.11
N ALA A 57 -1.67 10.59 -18.05
CA ALA A 57 -0.48 9.76 -18.17
C ALA A 57 0.76 10.62 -18.47
N ILE A 58 1.88 10.31 -17.84
CA ILE A 58 3.15 11.03 -18.01
C ILE A 58 3.99 10.39 -19.12
N THR A 59 4.66 11.22 -19.91
CA THR A 59 5.61 10.75 -20.92
C THR A 59 6.97 10.39 -20.32
N ARG A 60 7.75 9.58 -21.05
CA ARG A 60 9.11 9.18 -20.65
C ARG A 60 10.03 10.37 -20.40
N ALA A 61 10.01 11.38 -21.26
CA ALA A 61 10.84 12.58 -21.12
C ALA A 61 10.41 13.45 -19.93
N GLU A 62 9.10 13.65 -19.73
CA GLU A 62 8.58 14.41 -18.58
C GLU A 62 8.94 13.75 -17.25
N LEU A 63 8.76 12.42 -17.16
CA LEU A 63 9.10 11.68 -15.95
C LEU A 63 10.59 11.81 -15.62
N LEU A 64 11.46 11.63 -16.62
CA LEU A 64 12.91 11.69 -16.43
C LEU A 64 13.35 13.07 -15.93
N LYS A 65 12.79 14.15 -16.51
CA LYS A 65 13.04 15.52 -16.04
C LYS A 65 12.76 15.65 -14.55
N ILE A 66 11.61 15.16 -14.10
CA ILE A 66 11.17 15.32 -12.71
C ILE A 66 12.03 14.49 -11.76
N ILE A 67 12.39 13.27 -12.15
CA ILE A 67 13.31 12.42 -11.40
C ILE A 67 14.67 13.11 -11.22
N LEU A 68 15.28 13.61 -12.30
CA LEU A 68 16.61 14.23 -12.23
C LEU A 68 16.58 15.52 -11.40
N LEU A 69 15.56 16.36 -11.57
CA LEU A 69 15.39 17.57 -10.75
C LEU A 69 15.18 17.25 -9.28
N SER A 70 14.38 16.22 -8.97
CA SER A 70 14.12 15.79 -7.60
C SER A 70 15.36 15.18 -6.95
N ALA A 71 16.20 14.48 -7.72
CA ALA A 71 17.48 13.95 -7.27
C ALA A 71 18.60 15.02 -7.24
N ASN A 72 18.28 16.29 -7.51
CA ASN A 72 19.22 17.41 -7.60
C ASN A 72 20.40 17.12 -8.54
N ILE A 73 20.11 16.47 -9.66
CA ILE A 73 21.08 16.16 -10.72
C ILE A 73 21.07 17.33 -11.71
N ASP A 74 22.24 17.96 -11.88
CA ASP A 74 22.44 18.96 -12.91
C ASP A 74 22.47 18.29 -14.29
N THR A 75 21.63 18.77 -15.20
CA THR A 75 21.56 18.31 -16.59
C THR A 75 22.18 19.31 -17.54
N ALA A 76 22.67 20.46 -17.07
CA ALA A 76 23.24 21.48 -17.94
C ALA A 76 24.55 21.00 -18.58
N GLY A 77 24.57 20.93 -19.91
CA GLY A 77 25.77 20.57 -20.68
C GLY A 77 25.48 20.47 -22.16
N GLU A 78 26.51 20.62 -23.00
CA GLU A 78 26.37 20.30 -24.43
C GLU A 78 26.51 18.79 -24.60
N HIS A 79 25.41 18.13 -24.98
CA HIS A 79 25.42 16.72 -25.32
C HIS A 79 25.34 16.51 -26.83
N GLU A 80 26.11 15.54 -27.35
CA GLU A 80 25.83 14.95 -28.67
C GLU A 80 24.52 14.16 -28.62
N THR A 81 23.88 13.95 -29.77
CA THR A 81 22.65 13.18 -29.90
C THR A 81 22.84 11.77 -29.33
N CYS A 82 22.17 11.47 -28.22
CA CYS A 82 22.34 10.21 -27.50
C CYS A 82 21.39 9.09 -27.96
N PHE A 83 20.32 9.42 -28.69
CA PHE A 83 19.38 8.47 -29.28
C PHE A 83 18.94 8.95 -30.66
N LEU A 84 18.45 8.04 -31.51
CA LEU A 84 18.05 8.36 -32.88
C LEU A 84 16.83 9.30 -32.98
N ASP A 85 16.01 9.34 -31.94
CA ASP A 85 14.76 10.12 -31.85
C ASP A 85 14.85 11.26 -30.82
N VAL A 86 16.07 11.71 -30.52
CA VAL A 86 16.33 12.85 -29.64
C VAL A 86 17.21 13.84 -30.41
N ALA A 87 16.58 14.89 -30.93
CA ALA A 87 17.24 15.96 -31.66
C ALA A 87 17.90 16.96 -30.70
N LYS A 88 18.87 17.74 -31.19
CA LYS A 88 19.61 18.72 -30.38
C LYS A 88 18.72 19.87 -29.91
N GLU A 89 17.64 20.14 -30.63
CA GLU A 89 16.70 21.22 -30.37
C GLU A 89 15.55 20.81 -29.44
N ASP A 90 15.45 19.51 -29.10
CA ASP A 90 14.41 19.03 -28.21
C ASP A 90 14.64 19.52 -26.77
N TRP A 91 13.58 20.01 -26.11
CA TRP A 91 13.67 20.51 -24.74
C TRP A 91 14.19 19.48 -23.72
N PHE A 92 14.11 18.19 -24.06
CA PHE A 92 14.51 17.07 -23.21
C PHE A 92 15.89 16.50 -23.57
N VAL A 93 16.62 17.03 -24.56
CA VAL A 93 17.90 16.47 -25.01
C VAL A 93 18.88 16.28 -23.87
N ASP A 94 19.12 17.35 -23.10
CA ASP A 94 20.07 17.36 -22.00
C ASP A 94 19.68 16.38 -20.88
N ILE A 95 18.38 16.34 -20.57
CA ILE A 95 17.79 15.44 -19.57
C ILE A 95 18.00 13.97 -19.98
N VAL A 96 17.64 13.63 -21.22
CA VAL A 96 17.70 12.26 -21.72
C VAL A 96 19.15 11.79 -21.86
N CYS A 97 20.02 12.64 -22.38
CA CYS A 97 21.43 12.30 -22.57
C CYS A 97 22.19 12.20 -21.24
N THR A 98 21.90 13.05 -20.26
CA THR A 98 22.41 12.91 -18.89
C THR A 98 21.96 11.58 -18.28
N ALA A 99 20.67 11.25 -18.35
CA ALA A 99 20.17 9.99 -17.80
C ALA A 99 20.77 8.76 -18.47
N LYS A 100 21.04 8.82 -19.79
CA LYS A 100 21.75 7.75 -20.51
C LYS A 100 23.18 7.60 -20.00
N ALA A 101 23.92 8.70 -19.88
CA ALA A 101 25.30 8.70 -19.38
C ALA A 101 25.41 8.16 -17.94
N MET A 102 24.39 8.41 -17.11
CA MET A 102 24.31 7.89 -15.74
C MET A 102 23.82 6.44 -15.65
N GLY A 103 23.42 5.82 -16.77
CA GLY A 103 22.90 4.45 -16.80
C GLY A 103 21.47 4.31 -16.26
N ILE A 104 20.74 5.42 -16.07
CA ILE A 104 19.34 5.40 -15.60
C ILE A 104 18.42 4.88 -16.71
N VAL A 105 18.74 5.19 -17.97
CA VAL A 105 18.01 4.69 -19.13
C VAL A 105 18.95 4.13 -20.18
N LYS A 106 18.59 2.97 -20.74
CA LYS A 106 19.34 2.34 -21.84
C LYS A 106 18.78 2.70 -23.23
N GLY A 107 17.49 3.04 -23.30
CA GLY A 107 16.73 3.08 -24.55
C GLY A 107 16.29 1.70 -25.01
N TYR A 108 15.70 1.63 -26.20
CA TYR A 108 15.27 0.39 -26.84
C TYR A 108 16.37 -0.16 -27.76
N ASP A 109 16.26 -1.44 -28.12
CA ASP A 109 17.24 -2.12 -28.99
C ASP A 109 17.29 -1.53 -30.41
N ASP A 110 16.24 -0.80 -30.82
CA ASP A 110 16.18 -0.05 -32.07
C ASP A 110 16.98 1.29 -32.03
N GLY A 111 17.62 1.62 -30.91
CA GLY A 111 18.40 2.83 -30.74
C GLY A 111 17.59 4.09 -30.38
N THR A 112 16.29 3.94 -30.11
CA THR A 112 15.39 5.04 -29.72
C THR A 112 15.17 5.14 -28.21
N PHE A 113 14.71 6.30 -27.76
CA PHE A 113 14.26 6.54 -26.38
C PHE A 113 12.74 6.61 -26.23
N LYS A 114 12.02 7.02 -27.28
CA LYS A 114 10.58 7.27 -27.36
C LYS A 114 10.10 8.33 -26.36
N PRO A 115 10.61 9.58 -26.43
CA PRO A 115 10.43 10.60 -25.39
C PRO A 115 8.96 10.93 -25.10
N ASN A 116 8.10 10.94 -26.12
CA ASN A 116 6.68 11.27 -26.02
C ASN A 116 5.78 10.06 -25.73
N GLN A 117 6.33 8.85 -25.66
CA GLN A 117 5.55 7.68 -25.27
C GLN A 117 5.27 7.74 -23.77
N THR A 118 4.06 7.39 -23.36
CA THR A 118 3.69 7.27 -21.94
C THR A 118 4.34 6.04 -21.31
N VAL A 119 4.62 6.11 -20.01
CA VAL A 119 5.15 4.98 -19.24
C VAL A 119 4.06 4.23 -18.49
N THR A 120 4.26 2.93 -18.31
CA THR A 120 3.52 2.13 -17.32
C THR A 120 3.98 2.45 -15.90
N PHE A 121 3.17 2.09 -14.91
CA PHE A 121 3.49 2.28 -13.50
C PHE A 121 4.84 1.63 -13.13
N VAL A 122 5.08 0.37 -13.51
CA VAL A 122 6.34 -0.32 -13.19
C VAL A 122 7.56 0.20 -13.94
N GLU A 123 7.40 0.68 -15.17
CA GLU A 123 8.49 1.41 -15.86
C GLU A 123 8.81 2.71 -15.13
N GLY A 124 7.78 3.43 -14.67
CA GLY A 124 7.91 4.63 -13.86
C GLY A 124 8.65 4.39 -12.55
N LEU A 125 8.29 3.32 -11.82
CA LEU A 125 8.99 2.90 -10.60
C LEU A 125 10.45 2.62 -10.87
N LYS A 126 10.76 1.83 -11.90
CA LYS A 126 12.14 1.50 -12.28
C LYS A 126 12.94 2.77 -12.55
N MET A 127 12.45 3.64 -13.42
CA MET A 127 13.15 4.87 -13.80
C MET A 127 13.43 5.75 -12.58
N ALA A 128 12.46 5.89 -11.67
CA ALA A 128 12.62 6.71 -10.47
C ALA A 128 13.59 6.07 -9.46
N ILE A 129 13.40 4.80 -9.10
CA ILE A 129 14.22 4.10 -8.10
C ILE A 129 15.69 4.04 -8.56
N GLU A 130 15.94 3.73 -9.84
CA GLU A 130 17.30 3.72 -10.40
C GLU A 130 17.87 5.14 -10.54
N GLY A 131 17.04 6.13 -10.91
CA GLY A 131 17.45 7.54 -10.98
C GLY A 131 17.91 8.10 -9.64
N PHE A 132 17.24 7.71 -8.55
CA PHE A 132 17.63 8.04 -7.18
C PHE A 132 18.76 7.14 -6.63
N LYS A 133 19.27 6.19 -7.44
CA LYS A 133 20.31 5.21 -7.11
C LYS A 133 19.99 4.36 -5.87
N ILE A 134 18.70 4.07 -5.68
CA ILE A 134 18.22 3.29 -4.55
C ILE A 134 18.51 1.81 -4.82
N GLN A 135 19.15 1.16 -3.85
CA GLN A 135 19.37 -0.29 -3.89
C GLN A 135 18.09 -1.00 -3.49
N THR A 136 17.66 -1.96 -4.33
CA THR A 136 16.50 -2.81 -4.07
C THR A 136 16.98 -4.20 -3.71
N ARG A 137 16.22 -4.93 -2.87
CA ARG A 137 16.53 -6.33 -2.59
C ARG A 137 16.25 -7.19 -3.82
N ASN A 138 16.94 -8.31 -3.92
CA ASN A 138 16.57 -9.34 -4.88
C ASN A 138 15.26 -10.00 -4.45
N VAL A 139 14.34 -10.15 -5.39
CA VAL A 139 13.06 -10.83 -5.22
C VAL A 139 13.03 -11.98 -6.22
N ASP A 140 12.83 -13.20 -5.73
CA ASP A 140 12.67 -14.37 -6.59
C ASP A 140 11.31 -14.30 -7.29
N SER A 141 11.32 -13.95 -8.57
CA SER A 141 10.11 -13.74 -9.35
C SER A 141 10.41 -13.74 -10.85
N ASN A 142 9.46 -14.25 -11.64
CA ASN A 142 9.51 -14.18 -13.11
C ASN A 142 9.20 -12.76 -13.64
N PHE A 143 8.76 -11.83 -12.79
CA PHE A 143 8.48 -10.46 -13.18
C PHE A 143 9.72 -9.58 -12.99
N TRP A 144 10.24 -9.00 -14.06
CA TRP A 144 11.42 -8.13 -14.03
C TRP A 144 11.29 -6.95 -13.07
N TYR A 145 10.04 -6.52 -12.82
CA TYR A 145 9.73 -5.38 -11.96
C TYR A 145 9.47 -5.75 -10.49
N ALA A 146 9.53 -7.02 -10.11
CA ALA A 146 9.14 -7.49 -8.77
C ALA A 146 9.89 -6.75 -7.65
N LYS A 147 11.19 -6.49 -7.83
CA LYS A 147 12.01 -5.75 -6.86
C LYS A 147 11.59 -4.29 -6.66
N TYR A 148 10.99 -3.64 -7.67
CA TYR A 148 10.52 -2.27 -7.56
C TYR A 148 9.15 -2.21 -6.87
N LEU A 149 8.26 -3.16 -7.18
CA LEU A 149 6.98 -3.33 -6.48
C LEU A 149 7.20 -3.63 -5.00
N ASP A 150 8.14 -4.53 -4.73
CA ASP A 150 8.57 -4.85 -3.38
C ASP A 150 9.07 -3.62 -2.62
N PHE A 151 9.92 -2.80 -3.23
CA PHE A 151 10.39 -1.55 -2.62
C PHE A 151 9.23 -0.61 -2.27
N VAL A 152 8.29 -0.37 -3.19
CA VAL A 152 7.18 0.54 -2.90
C VAL A 152 6.24 -0.03 -1.82
N HIS A 153 5.98 -1.34 -1.80
CA HIS A 153 5.21 -1.98 -0.73
C HIS A 153 5.89 -1.85 0.63
N GLN A 154 7.18 -2.19 0.69
CA GLN A 154 8.02 -2.11 1.88
C GLN A 154 8.02 -0.73 2.53
N HIS A 155 7.98 0.31 1.70
CA HIS A 155 8.01 1.69 2.18
C HIS A 155 6.63 2.33 2.15
N SER A 156 5.57 1.55 1.98
CA SER A 156 4.19 2.04 1.92
C SER A 156 4.02 3.20 0.94
N ILE A 157 4.80 3.20 -0.15
CA ILE A 157 4.68 4.16 -1.25
C ILE A 157 3.54 3.66 -2.11
N PHE A 158 2.55 4.51 -2.36
CA PHE A 158 1.23 4.13 -2.92
C PHE A 158 0.34 3.32 -1.96
N SER A 159 0.65 3.25 -0.65
CA SER A 159 -0.09 2.42 0.31
C SER A 159 -1.55 2.87 0.59
N GLN A 160 -2.03 3.89 -0.11
CA GLN A 160 -3.38 4.40 0.05
C GLN A 160 -4.28 4.13 -1.17
N TYR A 161 -3.74 3.68 -2.33
CA TYR A 161 -4.51 3.65 -3.60
C TYR A 161 -4.22 2.48 -4.54
N ALA A 162 -5.31 2.07 -5.24
CA ALA A 162 -5.36 1.16 -6.40
C ALA A 162 -4.21 1.37 -7.37
N TYR A 163 -3.34 0.36 -7.49
CA TYR A 163 -2.45 0.31 -8.64
C TYR A 163 -2.33 -1.08 -9.25
N TYR A 164 -2.15 -1.08 -10.57
CA TYR A 164 -1.82 -2.26 -11.37
C TYR A 164 -0.48 -2.05 -12.06
N PRO A 165 0.39 -3.07 -12.14
CA PRO A 165 1.73 -2.91 -12.70
C PRO A 165 1.78 -2.26 -14.09
N GLU A 166 0.91 -2.70 -14.99
CA GLU A 166 0.90 -2.28 -16.40
C GLU A 166 0.00 -1.06 -16.68
N GLN A 167 -0.64 -0.48 -15.66
CA GLN A 167 -1.46 0.72 -15.89
C GLN A 167 -0.60 1.92 -16.27
N ALA A 168 -1.19 2.91 -16.93
CA ALA A 168 -0.51 4.16 -17.22
C ALA A 168 -0.07 4.87 -15.93
N PHE A 169 1.18 5.32 -15.87
CA PHE A 169 1.66 6.11 -14.74
C PHE A 169 1.17 7.55 -14.90
N SER A 170 0.33 8.01 -13.98
CA SER A 170 -0.23 9.36 -14.04
C SER A 170 0.70 10.40 -13.41
N ARG A 171 0.46 11.68 -13.74
CA ARG A 171 1.21 12.81 -13.17
C ARG A 171 1.10 12.90 -11.64
N GLU A 172 -0.05 12.59 -11.06
CA GLU A 172 -0.18 12.57 -9.59
C GLU A 172 0.60 11.43 -8.94
N MET A 173 0.65 10.25 -9.59
CA MET A 173 1.38 9.10 -9.05
C MET A 173 2.90 9.34 -9.13
N MET A 174 3.35 9.97 -10.22
CA MET A 174 4.73 10.44 -10.34
C MET A 174 5.06 11.45 -9.25
N ALA A 175 4.18 12.41 -8.98
CA ALA A 175 4.42 13.41 -7.94
C ALA A 175 4.58 12.75 -6.58
N HIS A 176 3.66 11.86 -6.21
CA HIS A 176 3.75 11.08 -4.97
C HIS A 176 5.07 10.32 -4.85
N LEU A 177 5.46 9.55 -5.89
CA LEU A 177 6.71 8.81 -5.87
C LEU A 177 7.91 9.73 -5.70
N ALA A 178 8.01 10.79 -6.49
CA ALA A 178 9.15 11.71 -6.46
C ALA A 178 9.30 12.39 -5.09
N THR A 179 8.22 12.89 -4.46
CA THR A 179 8.34 13.49 -3.12
C THR A 179 8.64 12.44 -2.06
N MET A 180 8.13 11.21 -2.20
CA MET A 180 8.50 10.13 -1.28
C MET A 180 10.01 9.86 -1.37
N LEU A 181 10.56 9.67 -2.57
CA LEU A 181 11.99 9.40 -2.79
C LEU A 181 12.88 10.56 -2.32
N LEU A 182 12.45 11.82 -2.55
CA LEU A 182 13.11 13.03 -2.06
C LEU A 182 13.18 13.08 -0.52
N LYS A 183 12.07 12.77 0.16
CA LYS A 183 12.03 12.67 1.64
C LYS A 183 13.00 11.62 2.15
N GLY A 184 13.16 10.52 1.40
CA GLY A 184 14.19 9.52 1.59
C GLY A 184 15.61 10.06 1.62
N GLN A 185 16.01 10.72 0.53
CA GLN A 185 17.38 11.23 0.36
C GLN A 185 17.74 12.32 1.38
N SER A 186 16.77 13.15 1.77
CA SER A 186 16.98 14.21 2.77
C SER A 186 17.07 13.68 4.22
N GLY A 187 16.91 12.37 4.44
CA GLY A 187 16.87 11.77 5.77
C GLY A 187 15.59 12.08 6.55
N SER A 188 14.67 12.86 5.97
CA SER A 188 13.33 13.10 6.51
C SER A 188 12.46 11.84 6.50
N ARG A 189 12.84 10.85 5.69
CA ARG A 189 12.35 9.48 5.69
C ARG A 189 13.55 8.56 5.58
N ASP A 190 13.69 7.59 6.46
CA ASP A 190 14.82 6.66 6.42
C ASP A 190 14.41 5.39 5.67
N TYR A 191 14.90 5.21 4.45
CA TYR A 191 14.69 3.98 3.67
C TYR A 191 15.54 2.81 4.16
N ASN A 192 16.54 3.06 5.01
CA ASN A 192 17.31 2.03 5.70
C ASN A 192 16.72 1.68 7.09
N ARG A 193 15.67 2.39 7.55
CA ARG A 193 14.96 1.99 8.77
C ARG A 193 14.22 0.69 8.46
N ASN A 194 14.70 -0.39 9.08
CA ASN A 194 13.92 -1.58 9.41
C ASN A 194 12.45 -1.18 9.59
N PHE A 195 11.54 -1.82 8.86
CA PHE A 195 10.11 -1.54 8.77
C PHE A 195 9.48 -1.30 10.15
N ARG A 196 9.28 -0.03 10.52
CA ARG A 196 8.95 0.38 11.88
C ARG A 196 7.90 1.47 11.84
N SER A 197 6.79 1.25 12.55
CA SER A 197 5.79 2.28 12.82
C SER A 197 6.31 3.40 13.73
N PRO A 198 5.62 4.54 13.82
CA PRO A 198 5.97 5.63 14.74
C PRO A 198 6.07 5.22 16.21
N GLY A 199 5.33 4.19 16.64
CA GLY A 199 5.39 3.63 17.99
C GLY A 199 6.71 2.91 18.34
N CYS A 200 7.56 2.64 17.35
CA CYS A 200 8.86 2.02 17.61
C CYS A 200 9.80 2.87 18.45
N GLY A 201 10.36 2.26 19.49
CA GLY A 201 11.21 2.91 20.49
C GLY A 201 10.45 3.66 21.59
N LYS A 202 9.12 3.82 21.47
CA LYS A 202 8.31 4.42 22.55
C LYS A 202 8.11 3.42 23.69
N SER A 203 7.98 3.94 24.92
CA SER A 203 7.53 3.11 26.05
C SER A 203 6.14 2.58 25.78
N GLN A 204 5.87 1.35 26.19
CA GLN A 204 4.53 0.77 26.06
C GLN A 204 3.49 1.64 26.79
N PRO A 205 2.30 1.83 26.20
CA PRO A 205 1.25 2.62 26.83
C PRO A 205 0.76 1.91 28.10
N THR A 206 0.56 2.68 29.18
CA THR A 206 0.02 2.16 30.44
C THR A 206 -1.39 1.61 30.26
N ASN A 207 -2.17 2.22 29.38
CA ASN A 207 -3.49 1.77 28.97
C ASN A 207 -3.40 1.24 27.55
N ILE A 208 -3.72 -0.04 27.37
CA ILE A 208 -3.77 -0.65 26.04
C ILE A 208 -4.91 0.02 25.25
N PRO A 209 -4.66 0.56 24.04
CA PRO A 209 -5.69 1.13 23.19
C PRO A 209 -6.84 0.14 22.97
N SER A 210 -8.07 0.62 23.20
CA SER A 210 -9.30 -0.19 23.15
C SER A 210 -10.49 0.53 22.49
N SER A 211 -10.34 1.79 22.08
CA SER A 211 -11.35 2.51 21.32
C SER A 211 -10.75 3.61 20.45
N VAL A 212 -11.49 3.99 19.41
CA VAL A 212 -11.20 5.13 18.52
C VAL A 212 -12.47 5.92 18.27
N MET A 213 -12.34 7.22 18.00
CA MET A 213 -13.45 8.09 17.62
C MET A 213 -13.59 8.13 16.09
N LEU A 214 -14.76 7.74 15.58
CA LEU A 214 -15.11 7.85 14.17
C LEU A 214 -16.34 8.73 13.99
N ASN A 215 -16.19 9.88 13.33
CA ASN A 215 -17.30 10.79 13.03
C ASN A 215 -18.19 11.09 14.25
N GLY A 216 -17.57 11.28 15.43
CA GLY A 216 -18.27 11.55 16.69
C GLY A 216 -18.83 10.31 17.42
N THR A 217 -18.60 9.10 16.90
CA THR A 217 -19.00 7.83 17.52
C THR A 217 -17.78 7.10 18.06
N GLU A 218 -17.80 6.69 19.33
CA GLU A 218 -16.76 5.83 19.89
C GLU A 218 -16.94 4.39 19.37
N ARG A 219 -15.85 3.79 18.87
CA ARG A 219 -15.82 2.42 18.37
C ARG A 219 -14.78 1.62 19.14
N HIS A 220 -15.21 0.49 19.68
CA HIS A 220 -14.38 -0.34 20.55
C HIS A 220 -13.67 -1.48 19.80
N PHE A 221 -12.53 -1.89 20.34
CA PHE A 221 -11.76 -3.05 19.91
C PHE A 221 -10.99 -3.63 21.10
N ILE A 222 -10.55 -4.88 20.98
CA ILE A 222 -9.64 -5.50 21.95
C ILE A 222 -8.27 -5.64 21.29
N THR A 223 -7.23 -5.21 21.99
CA THR A 223 -5.85 -5.37 21.56
C THR A 223 -5.16 -6.40 22.43
N HIS A 224 -4.59 -7.42 21.81
CA HIS A 224 -3.73 -8.40 22.44
C HIS A 224 -2.28 -8.18 22.00
N VAL A 225 -1.40 -7.99 22.97
CA VAL A 225 0.05 -7.83 22.76
C VAL A 225 0.74 -9.15 23.09
N GLY A 226 1.40 -9.74 22.10
CA GLY A 226 2.08 -11.02 22.25
C GLY A 226 3.24 -10.96 23.25
N GLN A 227 3.50 -12.09 23.89
CA GLN A 227 4.48 -12.24 24.98
C GLN A 227 5.93 -11.89 24.63
N HIS A 228 6.30 -11.86 23.34
CA HIS A 228 7.66 -11.53 22.89
C HIS A 228 7.73 -10.16 22.18
N TYR A 229 6.65 -9.36 22.24
CA TYR A 229 6.68 -8.01 21.73
C TYR A 229 7.69 -7.14 22.50
N THR A 230 8.50 -6.37 21.76
CA THR A 230 9.37 -5.34 22.35
C THR A 230 9.28 -4.04 21.55
N PRO A 231 9.43 -2.85 22.17
CA PRO A 231 9.42 -1.60 21.41
C PRO A 231 10.55 -1.43 20.39
N SER A 232 11.60 -2.25 20.44
CA SER A 232 12.76 -2.17 19.55
C SER A 232 12.71 -3.16 18.39
N GLN A 233 11.79 -4.14 18.42
CA GLN A 233 11.60 -5.15 17.39
C GLN A 233 10.19 -5.03 16.80
N PRO A 234 10.05 -4.72 15.50
CA PRO A 234 8.76 -4.65 14.83
C PRO A 234 7.97 -5.97 14.98
N ALA A 235 6.74 -5.87 15.46
CA ALA A 235 5.80 -6.99 15.50
C ALA A 235 4.95 -7.04 14.23
N LYS A 236 4.47 -8.24 13.90
CA LYS A 236 3.38 -8.41 12.93
C LYS A 236 2.08 -7.86 13.53
N LEU A 237 1.16 -7.40 12.69
CA LEU A 237 -0.17 -6.97 13.11
C LEU A 237 -1.25 -7.81 12.43
N VAL A 238 -2.15 -8.40 13.20
CA VAL A 238 -3.29 -9.16 12.67
C VAL A 238 -4.61 -8.57 13.16
N PHE A 239 -5.51 -8.23 12.26
CA PHE A 239 -6.90 -7.92 12.59
C PHE A 239 -7.77 -9.17 12.46
N ALA A 240 -8.52 -9.49 13.50
CA ALA A 240 -9.39 -10.65 13.57
C ALA A 240 -10.87 -10.24 13.66
N PHE A 241 -11.64 -10.51 12.61
CA PHE A 241 -13.02 -10.07 12.48
C PHE A 241 -14.01 -11.19 12.80
N HIS A 242 -14.80 -11.03 13.86
CA HIS A 242 -15.82 -12.01 14.27
C HIS A 242 -16.99 -12.16 13.28
N GLY A 243 -17.72 -13.28 13.38
CA GLY A 243 -18.95 -13.58 12.64
C GLY A 243 -20.19 -12.84 13.17
N ARG A 244 -21.35 -13.04 12.50
CA ARG A 244 -22.57 -12.24 12.74
C ARG A 244 -23.12 -12.33 14.16
N THR A 245 -23.06 -13.50 14.78
CA THR A 245 -23.67 -13.76 16.11
C THR A 245 -22.64 -13.81 17.23
N SER A 246 -21.43 -13.29 16.98
CA SER A 246 -20.31 -13.27 17.93
C SER A 246 -19.95 -11.83 18.29
N SER A 247 -19.05 -11.66 19.26
CA SER A 247 -18.46 -10.37 19.63
C SER A 247 -16.98 -10.32 19.30
N ASN A 248 -16.33 -9.21 19.63
CA ASN A 248 -14.88 -9.06 19.58
C ASN A 248 -14.13 -9.78 20.71
N ASP A 249 -14.83 -10.42 21.65
CA ASP A 249 -14.23 -11.32 22.64
C ASP A 249 -13.90 -12.68 22.00
N GLY A 250 -12.95 -12.64 21.07
CA GLY A 250 -12.59 -13.76 20.20
C GLY A 250 -11.15 -14.23 20.36
N LEU A 251 -10.47 -13.82 21.44
CA LEU A 251 -9.06 -14.14 21.67
C LEU A 251 -8.83 -15.66 21.59
N GLY A 252 -7.89 -16.09 20.74
CA GLY A 252 -7.57 -17.49 20.53
C GLY A 252 -8.53 -18.25 19.59
N TYR A 253 -9.69 -17.70 19.23
CA TYR A 253 -10.64 -18.36 18.32
C TYR A 253 -10.01 -18.75 16.98
N TYR A 254 -9.22 -17.83 16.42
CA TYR A 254 -8.53 -18.06 15.15
C TYR A 254 -7.28 -18.93 15.32
N GLY A 255 -6.74 -19.05 16.54
CA GLY A 255 -5.49 -19.74 16.84
C GLY A 255 -4.23 -19.01 16.34
N ILE A 256 -4.35 -17.74 15.95
CA ILE A 256 -3.25 -16.97 15.34
C ILE A 256 -2.18 -16.64 16.39
N GLU A 257 -2.58 -16.33 17.62
CA GLU A 257 -1.69 -16.06 18.74
C GLU A 257 -0.83 -17.29 19.06
N GLU A 258 -1.48 -18.46 19.19
CA GLU A 258 -0.82 -19.74 19.45
C GLU A 258 0.11 -20.13 18.30
N ALA A 259 -0.33 -19.94 17.06
CA ALA A 259 0.48 -20.24 15.89
C ALA A 259 1.70 -19.31 15.77
N SER A 260 1.69 -18.13 16.41
CA SER A 260 2.74 -17.10 16.27
C SER A 260 4.05 -17.47 16.98
N ASP A 261 5.10 -16.68 16.75
CA ASP A 261 6.33 -16.72 17.56
C ASP A 261 6.26 -15.77 18.77
N GLY A 262 5.09 -15.22 19.10
CA GLY A 262 4.88 -14.30 20.21
C GLY A 262 5.26 -12.84 19.94
N ASN A 263 5.92 -12.52 18.83
CA ASN A 263 6.16 -11.14 18.40
C ASN A 263 5.05 -10.66 17.44
N LEU A 264 3.85 -10.53 17.99
CA LEU A 264 2.60 -10.31 17.27
C LEU A 264 1.71 -9.36 18.09
N ILE A 265 1.03 -8.45 17.42
CA ILE A 265 -0.11 -7.72 17.95
C ILE A 265 -1.37 -8.20 17.22
N THR A 266 -2.40 -8.55 17.99
CA THR A 266 -3.70 -8.95 17.41
C THR A 266 -4.78 -7.99 17.87
N VAL A 267 -5.59 -7.53 16.92
CA VAL A 267 -6.68 -6.58 17.16
C VAL A 267 -8.00 -7.25 16.80
N TYR A 268 -8.99 -7.11 17.68
CA TYR A 268 -10.34 -7.63 17.50
C TYR A 268 -11.35 -6.47 17.47
N PRO A 269 -11.70 -5.95 16.28
CA PRO A 269 -12.66 -4.85 16.16
C PRO A 269 -14.10 -5.29 16.39
N ALA A 270 -14.84 -4.52 17.20
CA ALA A 270 -16.25 -4.76 17.48
C ALA A 270 -17.13 -4.35 16.29
N GLY A 271 -17.95 -5.29 15.81
CA GLY A 271 -19.09 -4.96 14.96
C GLY A 271 -20.16 -4.19 15.73
N LEU A 272 -20.98 -3.40 15.02
CA LEU A 272 -22.07 -2.66 15.64
C LEU A 272 -23.24 -3.60 15.96
N PRO A 273 -23.94 -3.39 17.10
CA PRO A 273 -25.12 -4.17 17.44
C PRO A 273 -26.26 -3.96 16.42
N GLU A 274 -26.92 -5.04 16.06
CA GLU A 274 -28.27 -5.05 15.46
C GLU A 274 -29.28 -5.51 16.51
N ASP A 275 -30.58 -5.53 16.16
CA ASP A 275 -31.62 -6.10 17.02
C ASP A 275 -31.29 -7.57 17.38
N GLY A 276 -31.04 -7.82 18.66
CA GLY A 276 -30.67 -9.13 19.20
C GLY A 276 -29.14 -9.38 19.25
N PRO A 277 -28.70 -10.65 19.13
CA PRO A 277 -27.28 -11.01 19.26
C PRO A 277 -26.46 -10.71 17.98
N GLN A 278 -27.14 -10.21 16.93
CA GLN A 278 -26.52 -9.97 15.64
C GLN A 278 -25.65 -8.72 15.68
N ARG A 279 -24.61 -8.75 14.86
CA ARG A 279 -23.68 -7.65 14.64
C ARG A 279 -23.56 -7.41 13.15
N ASN A 280 -23.50 -6.14 12.77
CA ASN A 280 -23.21 -5.73 11.41
C ASN A 280 -21.86 -5.05 11.30
N ARG A 281 -21.32 -5.09 10.08
CA ARG A 281 -20.10 -4.38 9.66
C ARG A 281 -20.39 -3.38 8.54
N ARG A 282 -21.69 -3.08 8.31
CA ARG A 282 -22.24 -2.18 7.29
C ARG A 282 -23.62 -1.67 7.71
N ASP A 283 -23.98 -0.46 7.34
CA ASP A 283 -25.38 0.02 7.44
C ASP A 283 -26.06 0.23 6.07
N PRO A 284 -27.41 0.31 6.04
CA PRO A 284 -28.14 0.89 4.93
C PRO A 284 -27.64 2.32 4.64
N GLY A 285 -27.05 2.52 3.46
CA GLY A 285 -26.50 3.81 3.02
C GLY A 285 -24.98 3.84 2.87
N ASP A 286 -24.25 2.88 3.44
CA ASP A 286 -22.80 2.79 3.25
C ASP A 286 -22.47 2.52 1.77
N LYS A 287 -21.59 3.36 1.20
CA LYS A 287 -21.05 3.20 -0.15
C LYS A 287 -20.05 2.04 -0.14
N LEU A 288 -20.07 1.21 -1.19
CA LEU A 288 -19.30 -0.02 -1.24
C LEU A 288 -17.78 0.15 -1.05
N GLY A 289 -17.21 1.23 -1.61
CA GLY A 289 -15.79 1.56 -1.47
C GLY A 289 -15.43 2.29 -0.17
N ASN A 290 -16.42 2.65 0.66
CA ASN A 290 -16.21 3.42 1.89
C ASN A 290 -17.17 2.96 2.99
N LEU A 291 -17.07 1.69 3.39
CA LEU A 291 -17.80 1.17 4.53
C LEU A 291 -17.27 1.80 5.83
N ARG A 292 -18.14 2.02 6.80
CA ARG A 292 -17.75 2.52 8.13
C ARG A 292 -16.70 1.66 8.82
N ASP A 293 -16.74 0.34 8.62
CA ASP A 293 -15.78 -0.57 9.24
C ASP A 293 -14.45 -0.60 8.48
N TYR A 294 -14.38 -0.07 7.24
CA TYR A 294 -13.09 0.25 6.62
C TYR A 294 -12.46 1.44 7.33
N GLN A 295 -13.24 2.49 7.62
CA GLN A 295 -12.76 3.64 8.40
C GLN A 295 -12.36 3.22 9.83
N LEU A 296 -13.05 2.23 10.41
CA LEU A 296 -12.63 1.64 11.69
C LEU A 296 -11.29 0.93 11.58
N PHE A 297 -11.10 0.10 10.55
CA PHE A 297 -9.79 -0.51 10.31
C PHE A 297 -8.70 0.55 10.17
N ASP A 298 -8.93 1.58 9.37
CA ASP A 298 -7.98 2.67 9.12
C ASP A 298 -7.61 3.38 10.45
N ALA A 299 -8.60 3.78 11.25
CA ALA A 299 -8.36 4.47 12.51
C ALA A 299 -7.67 3.59 13.56
N ILE A 300 -7.99 2.29 13.64
CA ILE A 300 -7.30 1.40 14.57
C ILE A 300 -5.86 1.14 14.10
N LEU A 301 -5.63 0.99 12.79
CA LEU A 301 -4.29 0.84 12.25
C LEU A 301 -3.41 2.04 12.63
N ASP A 302 -3.93 3.27 12.51
CA ASP A 302 -3.24 4.49 12.92
C ASP A 302 -2.98 4.49 14.44
N GLU A 303 -4.01 4.23 15.25
CA GLU A 303 -3.92 4.20 16.72
C GLU A 303 -2.87 3.19 17.22
N ILE A 304 -2.85 1.99 16.65
CA ILE A 304 -1.88 0.95 16.99
C ILE A 304 -0.48 1.32 16.49
N SER A 305 -0.36 1.86 15.28
CA SER A 305 0.92 2.27 14.70
C SER A 305 1.59 3.38 15.51
N GLU A 306 0.82 4.29 16.10
CA GLU A 306 1.34 5.37 16.94
C GLU A 306 1.86 4.90 18.29
N HIS A 307 1.29 3.84 18.85
CA HIS A 307 1.59 3.37 20.21
C HIS A 307 2.51 2.16 20.27
N TYR A 308 2.50 1.31 19.24
CA TYR A 308 3.25 0.07 19.22
C TYR A 308 4.24 0.01 18.06
N CYS A 309 5.31 -0.75 18.25
CA CYS A 309 6.30 -1.03 17.23
C CYS A 309 5.83 -2.18 16.34
N ILE A 310 5.20 -1.84 15.22
CA ILE A 310 4.77 -2.81 14.21
C ILE A 310 5.60 -2.67 12.94
N ASP A 311 5.63 -3.74 12.16
CA ASP A 311 6.12 -3.74 10.79
C ASP A 311 4.95 -3.42 9.83
N PRO A 312 4.93 -2.25 9.17
CA PRO A 312 3.86 -1.88 8.25
C PRO A 312 3.72 -2.81 7.03
N SER A 313 4.75 -3.60 6.70
CA SER A 313 4.72 -4.61 5.63
C SER A 313 4.15 -5.96 6.09
N GLU A 314 3.87 -6.11 7.39
CA GLU A 314 3.39 -7.35 8.01
C GLU A 314 2.01 -7.15 8.69
N VAL A 315 1.11 -6.46 7.98
CA VAL A 315 -0.28 -6.25 8.39
C VAL A 315 -1.19 -7.25 7.69
N TYR A 316 -1.94 -8.02 8.48
CA TYR A 316 -2.80 -9.11 8.03
C TYR A 316 -4.21 -9.00 8.58
N VAL A 317 -5.15 -9.61 7.86
CA VAL A 317 -6.55 -9.66 8.29
C VAL A 317 -7.08 -11.08 8.18
N VAL A 318 -7.84 -11.51 9.18
CA VAL A 318 -8.48 -12.82 9.24
C VAL A 318 -9.94 -12.69 9.65
N GLY A 319 -10.80 -13.56 9.12
CA GLY A 319 -12.20 -13.57 9.53
C GLY A 319 -12.93 -14.84 9.16
N HIS A 320 -13.96 -15.14 9.97
CA HIS A 320 -14.88 -16.27 9.78
C HIS A 320 -16.31 -15.79 9.51
N SER A 321 -17.04 -16.44 8.60
CA SER A 321 -18.46 -16.16 8.32
C SER A 321 -18.68 -14.72 7.86
N LEU A 322 -19.50 -13.92 8.55
CA LEU A 322 -19.62 -12.46 8.30
C LEU A 322 -18.26 -11.75 8.36
N GLY A 323 -17.38 -12.16 9.28
CA GLY A 323 -16.02 -11.66 9.37
C GLY A 323 -15.18 -12.07 8.16
N GLY A 324 -15.37 -13.29 7.63
CA GLY A 324 -14.70 -13.77 6.42
C GLY A 324 -15.17 -13.02 5.16
N ARG A 325 -16.48 -12.77 5.07
CA ARG A 325 -17.07 -11.87 4.07
C ARG A 325 -16.43 -10.49 4.15
N PHE A 326 -16.39 -9.87 5.33
CA PHE A 326 -15.80 -8.54 5.49
C PHE A 326 -14.30 -8.53 5.16
N THR A 327 -13.56 -9.54 5.64
CA THR A 327 -12.12 -9.73 5.36
C THR A 327 -11.83 -9.77 3.87
N SER A 328 -12.66 -10.49 3.09
CA SER A 328 -12.51 -10.55 1.63
C SER A 328 -12.67 -9.19 0.94
N MET A 329 -13.55 -8.33 1.46
CA MET A 329 -13.79 -7.02 0.87
C MET A 329 -12.78 -5.99 1.36
N LEU A 330 -12.44 -6.01 2.65
CA LEU A 330 -11.44 -5.14 3.26
C LEU A 330 -10.07 -5.37 2.62
N GLY A 331 -9.68 -6.64 2.45
CA GLY A 331 -8.42 -6.97 1.79
C GLY A 331 -8.33 -6.50 0.35
N CYS A 332 -9.46 -6.28 -0.32
CA CYS A 332 -9.51 -5.62 -1.62
C CYS A 332 -9.44 -4.09 -1.46
N ALA A 333 -10.30 -3.49 -0.62
CA ALA A 333 -10.42 -2.04 -0.45
C ALA A 333 -9.21 -1.35 0.20
N ARG A 334 -8.39 -2.10 0.95
CA ARG A 334 -7.23 -1.64 1.73
C ARG A 334 -6.00 -2.53 1.49
N ALA A 335 -5.96 -3.20 0.35
CA ALA A 335 -4.87 -4.05 -0.12
C ALA A 335 -3.47 -3.42 -0.02
N THR A 336 -3.42 -2.10 -0.05
CA THR A 336 -2.21 -1.29 0.02
C THR A 336 -1.62 -1.17 1.43
N ASN A 337 -2.43 -1.39 2.46
CA ASN A 337 -2.02 -1.50 3.87
C ASN A 337 -2.19 -2.92 4.42
N ILE A 338 -2.72 -3.86 3.61
CA ILE A 338 -3.00 -5.24 4.00
C ILE A 338 -2.22 -6.17 3.08
N HIS A 339 -1.22 -6.84 3.65
CA HIS A 339 -0.30 -7.66 2.88
C HIS A 339 -0.77 -9.12 2.79
N GLY A 340 -1.84 -9.49 3.50
CA GLY A 340 -2.44 -10.81 3.37
C GLY A 340 -3.77 -10.98 4.08
N VAL A 341 -4.62 -11.82 3.49
CA VAL A 341 -5.93 -12.17 4.03
C VAL A 341 -6.04 -13.67 4.31
N GLY A 342 -6.67 -14.00 5.45
CA GLY A 342 -7.09 -15.34 5.81
C GLY A 342 -8.62 -15.41 5.87
N ILE A 343 -9.26 -16.02 4.89
CA ILE A 343 -10.72 -16.01 4.75
C ILE A 343 -11.26 -17.39 5.07
N VAL A 344 -12.14 -17.49 6.08
CA VAL A 344 -12.74 -18.76 6.51
C VAL A 344 -14.24 -18.69 6.32
N ALA A 345 -14.81 -19.62 5.54
CA ALA A 345 -16.25 -19.74 5.32
C ALA A 345 -16.92 -18.39 4.98
N GLY A 346 -16.26 -17.58 4.17
CA GLY A 346 -16.75 -16.27 3.74
C GLY A 346 -17.74 -16.43 2.59
N SER A 347 -18.81 -15.64 2.60
CA SER A 347 -19.74 -15.53 1.48
C SER A 347 -19.47 -14.24 0.68
N PRO A 348 -19.62 -14.23 -0.64
CA PRO A 348 -19.30 -13.07 -1.47
C PRO A 348 -20.34 -11.95 -1.29
N MET A 349 -19.90 -10.73 -1.55
CA MET A 349 -20.72 -9.54 -1.78
C MET A 349 -20.17 -8.83 -3.03
N PRO A 350 -20.89 -7.85 -3.61
CA PRO A 350 -20.28 -6.94 -4.55
C PRO A 350 -18.94 -6.45 -3.99
N PHE A 351 -17.85 -6.67 -4.71
CA PHE A 351 -16.55 -6.23 -4.26
C PHE A 351 -16.37 -4.74 -4.56
N PRO A 352 -15.70 -3.98 -3.69
CA PRO A 352 -15.20 -2.68 -4.07
C PRO A 352 -14.14 -2.83 -5.18
N GLU A 353 -13.75 -1.70 -5.77
CA GLU A 353 -12.50 -1.63 -6.52
C GLU A 353 -11.35 -1.89 -5.56
N CYS A 354 -10.41 -2.74 -5.96
CA CYS A 354 -9.31 -3.11 -5.08
C CYS A 354 -8.18 -2.09 -5.18
N SER A 355 -7.53 -1.82 -4.04
CA SER A 355 -6.46 -0.83 -3.95
C SER A 355 -5.06 -1.38 -4.31
N ALA A 356 -4.87 -2.68 -4.42
CA ALA A 356 -3.61 -3.30 -4.84
C ALA A 356 -3.82 -4.82 -4.95
N PRO A 357 -2.86 -5.57 -5.51
CA PRO A 357 -2.77 -7.01 -5.30
C PRO A 357 -2.55 -7.35 -3.82
N THR A 358 -3.14 -8.44 -3.32
CA THR A 358 -3.00 -8.87 -1.92
C THR A 358 -2.99 -10.39 -1.82
N SER A 359 -2.04 -10.95 -1.07
CA SER A 359 -1.99 -12.40 -0.85
C SER A 359 -3.25 -12.92 -0.16
N ALA A 360 -3.80 -14.05 -0.62
CA ALA A 360 -5.04 -14.60 -0.08
C ALA A 360 -4.93 -16.10 0.15
N ILE A 361 -5.28 -16.53 1.37
CA ILE A 361 -5.55 -17.93 1.68
C ILE A 361 -7.01 -18.08 2.12
N ILE A 362 -7.73 -18.95 1.43
CA ILE A 362 -9.18 -19.10 1.56
C ILE A 362 -9.48 -20.53 1.97
N PHE A 363 -10.27 -20.71 3.03
CA PHE A 363 -10.71 -22.01 3.54
C PHE A 363 -12.22 -22.11 3.42
N HIS A 364 -12.72 -23.11 2.69
CA HIS A 364 -14.15 -23.30 2.50
C HIS A 364 -14.57 -24.77 2.52
N ASN A 365 -15.64 -25.10 3.25
CA ASN A 365 -16.19 -26.46 3.27
C ASN A 365 -17.18 -26.64 2.10
N PRO A 366 -17.04 -27.68 1.26
CA PRO A 366 -18.02 -27.99 0.21
C PRO A 366 -19.46 -28.20 0.72
N ASN A 367 -19.61 -28.60 1.98
CA ASN A 367 -20.89 -28.89 2.64
C ASN A 367 -21.35 -27.77 3.60
N ASP A 368 -20.81 -26.56 3.47
CA ASP A 368 -21.24 -25.41 4.28
C ASP A 368 -22.64 -24.95 3.87
N ASN A 369 -23.60 -25.10 4.79
CA ASN A 369 -25.01 -24.75 4.58
C ASN A 369 -25.35 -23.28 4.92
N LEU A 370 -24.39 -22.50 5.45
CA LEU A 370 -24.58 -21.10 5.80
C LEU A 370 -23.86 -20.16 4.82
N ALA A 371 -22.65 -20.52 4.43
CA ALA A 371 -21.90 -19.86 3.37
C ALA A 371 -21.65 -20.88 2.24
N SER A 372 -22.41 -20.79 1.15
CA SER A 372 -22.30 -21.73 0.03
C SER A 372 -20.88 -21.87 -0.49
N PHE A 373 -20.46 -23.08 -0.87
CA PHE A 373 -19.15 -23.33 -1.46
C PHE A 373 -18.86 -22.50 -2.72
N ALA A 374 -19.85 -22.38 -3.61
CA ALA A 374 -19.77 -21.51 -4.79
C ALA A 374 -19.47 -20.04 -4.42
N GLY A 375 -19.86 -19.63 -3.21
CA GLY A 375 -19.52 -18.31 -2.68
C GLY A 375 -18.03 -18.17 -2.35
N GLY A 376 -17.43 -19.20 -1.74
CA GLY A 376 -15.98 -19.25 -1.54
C GLY A 376 -15.22 -19.23 -2.87
N GLU A 377 -15.73 -19.89 -3.90
CA GLU A 377 -15.17 -19.85 -5.25
C GLU A 377 -15.25 -18.46 -5.89
N GLN A 378 -16.35 -17.73 -5.69
CA GLN A 378 -16.44 -16.34 -6.15
C GLN A 378 -15.42 -15.42 -5.47
N ILE A 379 -15.17 -15.63 -4.16
CA ILE A 379 -14.10 -14.90 -3.45
C ILE A 379 -12.74 -15.24 -4.04
N ARG A 380 -12.45 -16.53 -4.26
CA ARG A 380 -11.22 -16.99 -4.92
C ARG A 380 -11.03 -16.32 -6.27
N ASP A 381 -12.03 -16.38 -7.14
CA ASP A 381 -11.95 -15.86 -8.51
C ASP A 381 -11.73 -14.35 -8.53
N LYS A 382 -12.30 -13.62 -7.56
CA LYS A 382 -12.01 -12.19 -7.38
C LYS A 382 -10.53 -11.95 -7.07
N TYR A 383 -9.93 -12.70 -6.15
CA TYR A 383 -8.51 -12.57 -5.82
C TYR A 383 -7.60 -13.02 -6.95
N LEU A 384 -7.97 -14.08 -7.69
CA LEU A 384 -7.23 -14.50 -8.90
C LEU A 384 -7.20 -13.38 -9.95
N LYS A 385 -8.35 -12.76 -10.20
CA LYS A 385 -8.45 -11.63 -11.14
C LYS A 385 -7.65 -10.43 -10.65
N GLN A 386 -7.79 -10.07 -9.37
CA GLN A 386 -7.09 -8.93 -8.78
C GLN A 386 -5.57 -9.10 -8.82
N ASN A 387 -5.11 -10.29 -8.49
CA ASN A 387 -3.68 -10.62 -8.41
C ASN A 387 -3.13 -11.10 -9.76
N GLN A 388 -3.92 -11.03 -10.83
CA GLN A 388 -3.58 -11.45 -12.20
C GLN A 388 -2.95 -12.86 -12.28
N CYS A 389 -3.46 -13.79 -11.48
CA CYS A 389 -2.98 -15.16 -11.45
C CYS A 389 -3.33 -15.91 -12.75
N GLY A 390 -2.46 -16.84 -13.13
CA GLY A 390 -2.74 -17.82 -14.18
C GLY A 390 -3.72 -18.91 -13.70
N PRO A 391 -4.27 -19.73 -14.61
CA PRO A 391 -5.22 -20.78 -14.28
C PRO A 391 -4.56 -22.05 -13.71
N GLU A 392 -3.25 -22.20 -13.89
CA GLU A 392 -2.48 -23.35 -13.44
C GLU A 392 -2.37 -23.38 -11.92
N THR A 393 -2.37 -24.59 -11.36
CA THR A 393 -2.26 -24.80 -9.92
C THR A 393 -1.26 -25.89 -9.58
N GLU A 394 -0.70 -25.79 -8.39
CA GLU A 394 0.07 -26.83 -7.73
C GLU A 394 -0.54 -27.22 -6.39
N VAL A 395 -0.27 -28.44 -5.92
CA VAL A 395 -0.76 -28.91 -4.63
C VAL A 395 -0.06 -28.15 -3.51
N TYR A 396 -0.84 -27.47 -2.66
CA TYR A 396 -0.33 -26.76 -1.49
C TYR A 396 -0.28 -27.69 -0.27
N GLN A 397 0.90 -28.26 -0.04
CA GLN A 397 1.13 -29.30 0.97
C GLN A 397 0.83 -28.81 2.39
N ASN A 398 0.05 -29.62 3.13
CA ASN A 398 -0.33 -29.38 4.51
C ASN A 398 -0.47 -30.70 5.29
N SER A 399 -0.32 -30.64 6.61
CA SER A 399 -0.42 -31.79 7.52
C SER A 399 -1.81 -31.96 8.14
N TYR A 400 -2.82 -31.25 7.63
CA TYR A 400 -4.14 -31.13 8.25
C TYR A 400 -5.27 -31.79 7.44
N GLY A 401 -4.92 -32.50 6.37
CA GLY A 401 -5.89 -33.24 5.54
C GLY A 401 -6.79 -32.36 4.67
N MET A 402 -6.42 -31.09 4.47
CA MET A 402 -7.15 -30.18 3.58
C MET A 402 -6.69 -30.37 2.13
N ASP A 403 -7.64 -30.34 1.18
CA ASP A 403 -7.36 -30.28 -0.26
C ASP A 403 -7.07 -28.83 -0.64
N CYS A 404 -5.79 -28.48 -0.74
CA CYS A 404 -5.35 -27.11 -1.00
C CYS A 404 -4.57 -27.01 -2.31
N VAL A 405 -4.85 -25.94 -3.06
CA VAL A 405 -4.12 -25.59 -4.28
C VAL A 405 -3.55 -24.18 -4.18
N ARG A 406 -2.33 -23.98 -4.71
CA ARG A 406 -1.71 -22.67 -4.93
C ARG A 406 -1.80 -22.34 -6.42
N TYR A 407 -2.24 -21.13 -6.74
CA TYR A 407 -2.32 -20.66 -8.12
C TYR A 407 -0.98 -20.08 -8.58
N SER A 408 -0.61 -20.36 -9.82
CA SER A 408 0.65 -19.94 -10.43
C SER A 408 0.53 -18.59 -11.14
N ASN A 409 1.68 -17.98 -11.46
CA ASN A 409 1.77 -16.72 -12.23
C ASN A 409 0.98 -15.54 -11.65
N CYS A 410 0.75 -15.52 -10.34
CA CYS A 410 0.23 -14.33 -9.65
C CYS A 410 1.27 -13.22 -9.60
N LEU A 411 0.81 -11.97 -9.51
CA LEU A 411 1.67 -10.82 -9.24
C LEU A 411 2.53 -11.04 -7.99
N PRO A 412 3.76 -10.48 -7.95
CA PRO A 412 4.66 -10.61 -6.80
C PRO A 412 3.98 -10.25 -5.47
N GLN A 413 4.25 -11.03 -4.41
CA GLN A 413 3.68 -10.87 -3.06
C GLN A 413 2.15 -11.02 -2.96
N ALA A 414 1.49 -11.42 -4.04
CA ALA A 414 0.04 -11.63 -4.08
C ALA A 414 -0.36 -13.08 -4.45
N PRO A 415 0.28 -14.13 -3.88
CA PRO A 415 -0.14 -15.50 -4.15
C PRO A 415 -1.58 -15.76 -3.68
N VAL A 416 -2.25 -16.73 -4.30
CA VAL A 416 -3.58 -17.17 -3.91
C VAL A 416 -3.56 -18.68 -3.63
N VAL A 417 -4.05 -19.05 -2.45
CA VAL A 417 -4.25 -20.44 -2.01
C VAL A 417 -5.72 -20.67 -1.70
N PHE A 418 -6.30 -21.74 -2.25
CA PHE A 418 -7.68 -22.14 -1.97
C PHE A 418 -7.69 -23.55 -1.37
N CYS A 419 -8.26 -23.67 -0.18
CA CYS A 419 -8.29 -24.87 0.64
C CYS A 419 -9.72 -25.34 0.87
N LYS A 420 -9.98 -26.60 0.54
CA LYS A 420 -11.21 -27.31 0.89
C LYS A 420 -10.96 -28.17 2.12
N TYR A 421 -11.86 -28.07 3.10
CA TYR A 421 -11.85 -28.91 4.30
C TYR A 421 -13.19 -29.64 4.43
N SER A 422 -13.18 -30.78 5.11
CA SER A 422 -14.37 -31.63 5.29
C SER A 422 -15.00 -31.53 6.68
N GLU A 423 -14.25 -31.07 7.68
CA GLU A 423 -14.72 -31.02 9.08
C GLU A 423 -15.80 -29.95 9.34
N GLY A 424 -16.83 -30.35 10.09
CA GLY A 424 -17.85 -29.51 10.77
C GLY A 424 -18.57 -28.40 10.00
N GLY A 425 -18.58 -28.42 8.67
CA GLY A 425 -19.41 -27.53 7.84
C GLY A 425 -18.98 -26.06 7.97
N HIS A 426 -19.76 -25.25 8.70
CA HIS A 426 -19.54 -23.82 8.87
C HIS A 426 -18.67 -23.51 10.10
N MET A 427 -17.40 -23.89 10.04
CA MET A 427 -16.46 -23.68 11.14
C MET A 427 -15.06 -23.31 10.66
N ARG A 428 -14.21 -22.86 11.59
CA ARG A 428 -12.79 -22.73 11.31
C ARG A 428 -12.13 -24.12 11.33
N PRO A 429 -11.45 -24.53 10.24
CA PRO A 429 -10.77 -25.83 10.24
C PRO A 429 -9.54 -25.82 11.16
N ASN A 430 -9.20 -26.98 11.68
CA ASN A 430 -7.95 -27.25 12.38
C ASN A 430 -6.76 -26.95 11.46
N GLY A 431 -5.70 -26.38 12.02
CA GLY A 431 -4.50 -26.03 11.26
C GLY A 431 -4.60 -24.77 10.40
N ALA A 432 -5.79 -24.17 10.23
CA ALA A 432 -5.96 -22.93 9.45
C ALA A 432 -4.98 -21.83 9.87
N ALA A 433 -4.80 -21.63 11.18
CA ALA A 433 -3.88 -20.62 11.72
C ALA A 433 -2.42 -20.87 11.32
N ASN A 434 -1.97 -22.12 11.46
CA ASN A 434 -0.62 -22.51 11.09
C ASN A 434 -0.40 -22.38 9.58
N MET A 435 -1.41 -22.72 8.77
CA MET A 435 -1.37 -22.53 7.33
C MET A 435 -1.33 -21.07 6.92
N MET A 436 -2.13 -20.19 7.56
CA MET A 436 -2.08 -18.74 7.35
C MET A 436 -0.71 -18.18 7.71
N ARG A 437 -0.14 -18.55 8.85
CA ARG A 437 1.22 -18.12 9.25
C ARG A 437 2.29 -18.58 8.27
N LYS A 438 2.26 -19.86 7.87
CA LYS A 438 3.20 -20.43 6.89
C LYS A 438 3.08 -19.66 5.58
N PHE A 439 1.86 -19.56 5.05
CA PHE A 439 1.55 -18.84 3.81
C PHE A 439 2.05 -17.39 3.85
N TRP A 440 1.86 -16.70 4.98
CA TRP A 440 2.28 -15.31 5.05
C TRP A 440 3.81 -15.09 5.09
N LYS A 441 4.60 -16.13 5.34
CA LYS A 441 6.07 -16.07 5.25
C LYS A 441 6.60 -16.37 3.84
N GLU A 442 5.77 -16.88 2.95
CA GLU A 442 6.16 -17.35 1.61
C GLU A 442 5.91 -16.31 0.49
N LYS A 443 5.76 -15.03 0.86
CA LYS A 443 5.34 -13.96 -0.05
C LYS A 443 6.49 -13.29 -0.79
#